data_AF-A0A246DV84-F1
#
_entry.id   AF-A0A246DV84-F1
#
_cell.length_a   1.000
_cell.length_b   1.000
_cell.length_c   1.000
_cell.angle_alpha   90.00
_cell.angle_beta   90.00
_cell.angle_gamma   90.00
#
_symmetry.space_group_name_H-M   'P 1'
#
loop_
_entity.id
_entity.type
_entity.pdbx_description
1 polymer ?
#
loop_
_entity_poly.entity_id
_entity_poly.type
_entity_poly.pdbx_seq_one_letter_code
_entity_poly.pdbx_strand_id
1 'polypeptide(L)'
;MVQTILSRSQVPLDSRDLETCQHVFDKLSADYAVARDSDEAERMASIIIELYRQGVRDPNHLQSMVQAARGLFETDGGPPVAQ
;
A
#
# COMPACT_ATOMS: atom_id res chain seq x y z
N MET A 1 -30.16 19.80 4.51
CA MET A 1 -29.83 18.58 3.75
C MET A 1 -28.40 18.20 4.10
N VAL A 2 -28.22 17.28 5.06
CA VAL A 2 -26.89 16.77 5.42
C VAL A 2 -26.52 15.76 4.35
N GLN A 3 -25.55 16.09 3.50
CA GLN A 3 -24.95 15.12 2.60
C GLN A 3 -24.26 14.08 3.49
N THR A 4 -24.83 12.89 3.56
CA THR A 4 -24.19 11.72 4.14
C THR A 4 -22.96 11.44 3.29
N ILE A 5 -21.84 12.04 3.66
CA ILE A 5 -20.52 11.63 3.21
C ILE A 5 -20.38 10.22 3.79
N LEU A 6 -20.82 9.22 3.04
CA LEU A 6 -20.48 7.84 3.27
C LEU A 6 -18.95 7.80 3.20
N SER A 7 -18.33 7.90 4.36
CA SER A 7 -16.91 7.74 4.56
C SER A 7 -16.53 6.40 3.95
N ARG A 8 -16.04 6.41 2.71
CA ARG A 8 -15.62 5.23 1.93
C ARG A 8 -14.64 4.34 2.71
N SER A 9 -13.98 4.90 3.72
CA SER A 9 -13.03 4.26 4.64
C SER A 9 -13.61 3.18 5.57
N GLN A 10 -14.94 2.99 5.62
CA GLN A 10 -15.60 1.99 6.48
C GLN A 10 -16.17 0.77 5.75
N VAL A 11 -15.98 0.65 4.43
CA VAL A 11 -16.41 -0.57 3.73
C VAL A 11 -15.48 -1.71 4.17
N PRO A 12 -16.03 -2.81 4.74
CA PRO A 12 -15.23 -3.98 5.06
C PRO A 12 -14.60 -4.52 3.78
N LEU A 13 -13.33 -4.91 3.86
CA LEU A 13 -12.65 -5.55 2.74
C LEU A 13 -13.26 -6.94 2.57
N ASP A 14 -13.86 -7.20 1.42
CA ASP A 14 -14.33 -8.54 1.08
C ASP A 14 -13.13 -9.44 0.76
N SER A 15 -13.31 -10.76 0.78
CA SER A 15 -12.23 -11.71 0.45
C SER A 15 -11.61 -11.42 -0.92
N ARG A 16 -12.42 -11.02 -1.90
CA ARG A 16 -11.98 -10.62 -3.24
C ARG A 16 -11.09 -9.37 -3.25
N ASP A 17 -11.37 -8.44 -2.34
CA ASP A 17 -10.56 -7.23 -2.19
C ASP A 17 -9.19 -7.58 -1.61
N LEU A 18 -9.15 -8.47 -0.61
CA LEU A 18 -7.90 -8.98 -0.03
C LEU A 18 -7.09 -9.79 -1.05
N GLU A 19 -7.73 -10.62 -1.88
CA GLU A 19 -7.05 -11.33 -2.97
C GLU A 19 -6.39 -10.36 -3.95
N THR A 20 -7.08 -9.26 -4.29
CA THR A 20 -6.53 -8.23 -5.18
C THR A 20 -5.34 -7.52 -4.54
N CYS A 21 -5.47 -7.12 -3.28
CA CYS A 21 -4.39 -6.49 -2.51
C CYS A 21 -3.17 -7.41 -2.43
N GLN A 22 -3.39 -8.69 -2.15
CA GLN A 22 -2.32 -9.67 -2.03
C GLN A 22 -1.65 -9.97 -3.37
N HIS A 23 -2.39 -10.00 -4.48
CA HIS A 23 -1.80 -10.16 -5.82
C HIS A 23 -0.90 -8.97 -6.21
N VAL A 24 -1.32 -7.75 -5.86
CA VAL A 24 -0.50 -6.54 -6.05
C VAL A 24 0.75 -6.60 -5.18
N PHE A 25 0.60 -6.96 -3.91
CA PHE A 25 1.71 -7.10 -2.98
C PHE A 25 2.72 -8.15 -3.44
N ASP A 26 2.27 -9.34 -3.85
CA ASP A 26 3.13 -10.43 -4.32
C ASP A 26 3.95 -10.01 -5.55
N LYS A 27 3.32 -9.31 -6.50
CA LYS A 27 4.02 -8.73 -7.65
C LYS A 27 5.10 -7.72 -7.25
N LEU A 28 4.78 -6.79 -6.35
CA LEU A 28 5.73 -5.78 -5.90
C LEU A 28 6.87 -6.43 -5.09
N SER A 29 6.54 -7.36 -4.20
CA SER A 29 7.53 -8.12 -3.41
C SER A 29 8.47 -8.91 -4.31
N ALA A 30 7.97 -9.53 -5.38
CA ALA A 30 8.78 -10.21 -6.37
C ALA A 30 9.65 -9.26 -7.21
N ASP A 31 9.09 -8.13 -7.68
CA ASP A 31 9.79 -7.13 -8.50
C ASP A 31 10.94 -6.46 -7.72
N TYR A 32 10.70 -6.15 -6.44
CA TYR A 32 11.67 -5.50 -5.57
C TYR A 32 12.53 -6.46 -4.73
N ALA A 33 12.37 -7.77 -4.93
CA ALA A 33 13.02 -8.81 -4.13
C ALA A 33 12.90 -8.59 -2.61
N VAL A 34 11.74 -8.10 -2.16
CA VAL A 34 11.46 -7.81 -0.75
C VAL A 34 11.01 -9.10 -0.07
N ALA A 35 11.71 -9.51 0.99
CA ALA A 35 11.30 -10.65 1.81
C ALA A 35 9.97 -10.35 2.48
N ARG A 36 9.04 -11.32 2.47
CA ARG A 36 7.68 -11.16 3.05
C ARG A 36 7.68 -10.86 4.54
N ASP A 37 8.74 -11.26 5.21
CA ASP A 37 9.02 -11.13 6.64
C ASP A 37 9.90 -9.92 6.98
N SER A 38 10.11 -9.01 6.02
CA SER A 38 10.82 -7.74 6.26
C SER A 38 9.86 -6.60 6.66
N ASP A 39 10.38 -5.62 7.40
CA ASP A 39 9.65 -4.39 7.72
C ASP A 39 9.13 -3.66 6.47
N GLU A 40 9.87 -3.76 5.37
CA GLU A 40 9.48 -3.20 4.07
C GLU A 40 8.22 -3.89 3.52
N ALA A 41 8.14 -5.21 3.63
CA ALA A 41 6.94 -5.97 3.24
C ALA A 41 5.72 -5.58 4.09
N GLU A 42 5.87 -5.49 5.41
CA GLU A 42 4.76 -5.06 6.29
C GLU A 42 4.29 -3.63 5.97
N ARG A 43 5.23 -2.74 5.65
CA ARG A 43 4.95 -1.36 5.24
C ARG A 43 4.20 -1.31 3.91
N MET A 44 4.69 -2.03 2.90
CA MET A 44 4.03 -2.14 1.59
C MET A 44 2.59 -2.67 1.74
N ALA A 45 2.40 -3.73 2.52
CA ALA A 45 1.08 -4.30 2.78
C ALA A 45 0.14 -3.28 3.44
N SER A 46 0.63 -2.52 4.42
CA SER A 46 -0.13 -1.46 5.08
C SER A 46 -0.57 -0.36 4.09
N ILE A 47 0.34 0.11 3.23
CA ILE A 47 0.05 1.12 2.22
C ILE A 47 -0.99 0.62 1.22
N ILE A 48 -0.85 -0.61 0.73
CA ILE A 48 -1.79 -1.26 -0.19
C ILE A 48 -3.21 -1.26 0.40
N ILE A 49 -3.35 -1.70 1.65
CA ILE A 49 -4.65 -1.79 2.32
C ILE A 49 -5.25 -0.40 2.56
N GLU A 50 -4.45 0.58 2.99
CA GLU A 50 -4.87 1.97 3.18
C GLU A 50 -5.39 2.60 1.87
N LEU A 51 -4.64 2.47 0.78
CA LEU A 51 -5.03 2.96 -0.55
C LEU A 51 -6.31 2.30 -1.05
N TYR A 52 -6.44 1.00 -0.84
CA TYR A 52 -7.64 0.26 -1.22
C TYR A 52 -8.88 0.79 -0.48
N ARG A 53 -8.74 1.06 0.83
CA ARG A 53 -9.80 1.65 1.67
C ARG A 53 -10.13 3.10 1.30
N GLN A 54 -9.19 3.84 0.74
CA GLN A 54 -9.44 5.18 0.17
C GLN A 54 -10.23 5.11 -1.16
N GLY A 55 -10.37 3.91 -1.73
CA GLY A 55 -11.15 3.64 -2.94
C GLY A 55 -10.31 3.35 -4.18
N VAL A 56 -9.00 3.15 -4.04
CA VAL A 56 -8.11 2.72 -5.13
C VAL A 56 -8.27 1.22 -5.33
N ARG A 57 -9.21 0.82 -6.19
CA ARG A 57 -9.44 -0.60 -6.52
C ARG A 57 -8.73 -1.08 -7.79
N ASP A 58 -8.15 -0.17 -8.55
CA ASP A 58 -7.43 -0.53 -9.76
C ASP A 58 -6.02 -1.04 -9.41
N PRO A 59 -5.64 -2.25 -9.81
CA PRO A 59 -4.36 -2.84 -9.42
C PRO A 59 -3.15 -2.10 -10.02
N ASN A 60 -3.26 -1.52 -11.22
CA ASN A 60 -2.16 -0.75 -11.80
C ASN A 60 -1.97 0.56 -11.04
N HIS A 61 -3.08 1.23 -10.71
CA HIS A 61 -3.03 2.46 -9.93
C HIS A 61 -2.52 2.20 -8.50
N LEU A 62 -2.94 1.09 -7.88
CA LEU A 62 -2.46 0.67 -6.56
C LEU A 62 -0.94 0.44 -6.58
N GLN A 63 -0.44 -0.25 -7.60
CA GLN A 63 1.00 -0.45 -7.81
C GLN A 63 1.74 0.88 -7.93
N SER A 64 1.32 1.77 -8.83
CA SER A 64 1.98 3.07 -9.02
C SER A 64 2.00 3.91 -7.73
N MET A 65 0.91 3.90 -6.96
CA MET A 65 0.82 4.62 -5.69
C MET A 65 1.73 4.03 -4.62
N VAL A 66 1.83 2.69 -4.53
CA VAL A 66 2.72 2.02 -3.58
C VAL A 66 4.19 2.26 -3.97
N GLN A 67 4.52 2.19 -5.26
CA GLN A 67 5.87 2.48 -5.76
C GLN A 67 6.26 3.94 -5.47
N ALA A 68 5.34 4.89 -5.70
CA ALA A 68 5.55 6.29 -5.35
C ALA A 68 5.73 6.49 -3.85
N ALA A 69 4.87 5.87 -3.02
CA ALA A 69 4.98 5.94 -1.57
C ALA A 69 6.32 5.33 -1.09
N ARG A 70 6.69 4.15 -1.58
CA ARG A 70 7.95 3.48 -1.25
C ARG A 70 9.17 4.32 -1.64
N GLY A 71 9.18 4.90 -2.84
CA GLY A 71 10.27 5.77 -3.29
C GLY A 71 10.43 7.04 -2.45
N LEU A 72 9.35 7.53 -1.82
CA LEU A 72 9.43 8.61 -0.84
C LEU A 72 10.09 8.16 0.48
N PHE A 73 9.96 6.88 0.84
CA PHE A 73 10.56 6.30 2.05
C PHE A 73 11.99 5.79 1.85
N GLU A 74 12.43 5.45 0.63
CA GLU A 74 13.84 5.10 0.34
C GLU A 74 14.79 6.26 0.66
N THR A 75 14.30 7.50 0.70
CA THR A 75 15.04 8.68 1.18
C THR A 75 15.09 8.85 2.71
N ASP A 76 14.35 8.06 3.49
CA ASP A 76 14.27 8.18 4.96
C ASP A 76 15.04 7.06 5.70
N GLY A 77 15.87 6.30 4.98
CA GLY A 77 16.64 5.15 5.50
C GLY A 77 18.18 5.35 5.57
N GLY A 78 18.70 6.56 5.35
CA GLY A 78 20.12 6.86 5.54
C GLY A 78 20.40 7.38 6.95
N PRO A 79 21.41 6.86 7.69
CA PRO A 79 21.70 7.34 9.04
C PRO A 79 22.04 8.83 9.02
N PRO A 80 21.74 9.61 10.08
CA PRO A 80 22.28 10.94 10.24
C PRO A 80 23.79 10.82 10.38
N VAL A 81 24.53 11.09 9.30
CA VAL A 81 25.95 11.36 9.41
C VAL A 81 26.08 12.67 10.18
N ALA A 82 26.43 12.56 11.45
CA ALA A 82 26.88 13.68 12.25
C ALA A 82 28.02 14.38 11.48
N GLN A 83 27.85 15.67 11.22
CA GLN A 83 28.93 16.60 10.89
C GLN A 83 28.83 17.80 11.82
#